data_AF-A0A9E3NAI4-F1
#
_entry.id   AF-A0A9E3NAI4-F1
#
_cell.length_a   1.000
_cell.length_b   1.000
_cell.length_c   1.000
_cell.angle_alpha   90.00
_cell.angle_beta   90.00
_cell.angle_gamma   90.00
#
_symmetry.space_group_name_H-M   'P 1'
#
loop_
_entity.id
_entity.type
_entity.pdbx_description
1 polymer ?
#
loop_
_entity_poly.entity_id
_entity_poly.type
_entity_poly.pdbx_seq_one_letter_code
_entity_poly.pdbx_strand_id
1 'polypeptide(L)'
;HERETAIRQIQALGFDPRDVRHILLTHLDFDHAGGLEDFPQATVHLMDAEFSAATGPRHGFVSRNRYRPAQWDEVRDWRRYGAHGEKWFGFAAVRDLEGLPPEILMVPLPGHTWGHAGIAVRLPDRWLLHAGDAYFYRGEVRDAKPRCTLGLRGYQRMMEVDRRARLGNQERIRRLSIERRSELSVICAHDRVEFASVKLKTCRSSILGPPISQPKPA
;
A
#
# COMPACT_ATOMS: atom_id res chain seq x y z
N HIS A 1 5.53 21.03 -4.46
CA HIS A 1 6.60 20.07 -4.13
C HIS A 1 6.74 19.83 -2.64
N GLU A 2 7.11 20.78 -1.76
CA GLU A 2 7.23 20.47 -0.31
C GLU A 2 5.89 20.11 0.37
N ARG A 3 4.81 20.85 0.06
CA ARG A 3 3.48 20.65 0.66
C ARG A 3 2.87 19.26 0.41
N GLU A 4 3.39 18.52 -0.58
CA GLU A 4 2.88 17.21 -0.98
C GLU A 4 3.63 16.05 -0.30
N THR A 5 4.69 16.34 0.46
CA THR A 5 5.41 15.33 1.25
C THR A 5 4.52 14.71 2.33
N ALA A 6 4.79 13.44 2.67
CA ALA A 6 4.00 12.70 3.64
C ALA A 6 3.92 13.44 4.99
N ILE A 7 5.06 13.94 5.50
CA ILE A 7 5.12 14.69 6.75
C ILE A 7 4.24 15.94 6.74
N ARG A 8 4.22 16.71 5.64
CA ARG A 8 3.37 17.90 5.50
C ARG A 8 1.89 17.54 5.38
N GLN A 9 1.56 16.40 4.76
CA GLN A 9 0.18 15.91 4.72
C GLN A 9 -0.31 15.48 6.12
N ILE A 10 0.52 14.82 6.94
CA ILE A 10 0.19 14.47 8.33
C ILE A 10 -0.04 15.74 9.18
N GLN A 11 0.86 16.73 9.07
CA GLN A 11 0.71 18.01 9.74
C GLN A 11 -0.57 18.75 9.31
N ALA A 12 -0.90 18.73 8.02
CA ALA A 12 -2.12 19.35 7.49
C ALA A 12 -3.41 18.67 8.00
N LEU A 13 -3.34 17.41 8.45
CA LEU A 13 -4.44 16.72 9.13
C LEU A 13 -4.52 17.07 10.63
N GLY A 14 -3.60 17.88 11.15
CA GLY A 14 -3.56 18.31 12.56
C GLY A 14 -2.84 17.35 13.50
N PHE A 15 -2.11 16.35 12.96
CA PHE A 15 -1.34 15.40 13.75
C PHE A 15 0.13 15.81 13.85
N ASP A 16 0.77 15.43 14.96
CA ASP A 16 2.23 15.48 15.07
C ASP A 16 2.81 14.33 14.24
N PRO A 17 3.80 14.55 13.35
CA PRO A 17 4.50 13.46 12.66
C PRO A 17 5.03 12.38 13.61
N ARG A 18 5.36 12.74 14.85
CA ARG A 18 5.79 11.80 15.90
C ARG A 18 4.71 10.81 16.31
N ASP A 19 3.44 11.11 16.04
CA ASP A 19 2.32 10.21 16.31
C ASP A 19 2.16 9.11 15.24
N VAL A 20 2.90 9.18 14.13
CA VAL A 20 2.97 8.07 13.17
C VAL A 20 3.82 6.96 13.79
N ARG A 21 3.14 5.91 14.27
CA ARG A 21 3.76 4.75 14.95
C ARG A 21 4.01 3.56 14.04
N HIS A 22 3.22 3.39 12.99
CA HIS A 22 3.29 2.26 12.08
C HIS A 22 3.19 2.73 10.63
N ILE A 23 4.06 2.20 9.78
CA ILE A 23 4.02 2.42 8.32
C ILE A 23 3.93 1.05 7.65
N LEU A 24 2.88 0.81 6.88
CA LEU A 24 2.75 -0.40 6.08
C LEU A 24 3.10 -0.10 4.64
N LEU A 25 4.17 -0.72 4.14
CA LEU A 25 4.60 -0.54 2.76
C LEU A 25 4.01 -1.60 1.83
N THR A 26 3.57 -1.15 0.67
CA THR A 26 3.18 -2.07 -0.41
C THR A 26 4.41 -2.72 -1.04
N HIS A 27 5.49 -1.96 -1.22
CA HIS A 27 6.79 -2.38 -1.71
C HIS A 27 7.83 -1.25 -1.54
N LEU A 28 9.09 -1.46 -1.94
CA LEU A 28 10.20 -0.52 -1.72
C LEU A 28 10.63 0.28 -2.96
N ASP A 29 9.79 0.38 -3.99
CA ASP A 29 10.10 1.30 -5.11
C ASP A 29 10.24 2.74 -4.60
N PHE A 30 11.08 3.50 -5.29
CA PHE A 30 11.52 4.84 -4.87
C PHE A 30 10.39 5.83 -4.59
N ASP A 31 9.25 5.66 -5.26
CA ASP A 31 8.05 6.47 -5.13
C ASP A 31 7.13 6.03 -3.98
N HIS A 32 7.38 4.86 -3.38
CA HIS A 32 6.64 4.34 -2.21
C HIS A 32 7.44 4.44 -0.92
N ALA A 33 8.77 4.34 -1.00
CA ALA A 33 9.66 4.38 0.17
C ALA A 33 10.15 5.81 0.52
N GLY A 34 9.98 6.78 -0.38
CA GLY A 34 10.69 8.05 -0.32
C GLY A 34 10.39 9.00 0.85
N GLY A 35 9.38 8.70 1.67
CA GLY A 35 9.05 9.48 2.87
C GLY A 35 9.24 8.72 4.18
N LEU A 36 9.92 7.56 4.18
CA LEU A 36 10.09 6.75 5.39
C LEU A 36 10.89 7.47 6.48
N GLU A 37 11.99 8.13 6.09
CA GLU A 37 12.91 8.79 7.04
C GLU A 37 12.32 10.04 7.69
N ASP A 38 11.20 10.56 7.17
CA ASP A 38 10.41 11.61 7.83
C ASP A 38 9.79 11.14 9.17
N PHE A 39 9.75 9.83 9.43
CA PHE A 39 9.09 9.21 10.59
C PHE A 39 10.01 8.21 11.32
N PRO A 40 11.11 8.68 11.93
CA PRO A 40 12.16 7.80 12.46
C PRO A 40 11.71 6.91 13.63
N GLN A 41 10.63 7.28 14.33
CA GLN A 41 10.05 6.47 15.42
C GLN A 41 9.06 5.39 14.94
N ALA A 42 8.69 5.36 13.66
CA ALA A 42 7.68 4.44 13.17
C ALA A 42 8.25 3.03 12.96
N THR A 43 7.47 2.03 13.34
CA THR A 43 7.70 0.64 12.95
C THR A 43 7.27 0.43 11.50
N VAL A 44 8.17 -0.07 10.65
CA VAL A 44 7.92 -0.29 9.21
C VAL A 44 7.58 -1.77 8.95
N HIS A 45 6.38 -2.00 8.43
CA HIS A 45 5.85 -3.32 8.11
C HIS A 45 6.01 -3.61 6.61
N LEU A 46 6.63 -4.74 6.29
CA LEU A 46 6.97 -5.10 4.92
C LEU A 46 6.91 -6.62 4.70
N MET A 47 6.67 -7.07 3.47
CA MET A 47 6.87 -8.48 3.12
C MET A 47 8.36 -8.83 3.14
N ASP A 48 8.70 -9.97 3.73
CA ASP A 48 10.10 -10.44 3.84
C ASP A 48 10.76 -10.63 2.47
N ALA A 49 9.99 -11.08 1.47
CA ALA A 49 10.44 -11.22 0.09
C ALA A 49 10.82 -9.86 -0.54
N GLU A 50 10.16 -8.76 -0.13
CA GLU A 50 10.48 -7.43 -0.64
C GLU A 50 11.77 -6.92 -0.01
N PHE A 51 11.89 -7.06 1.32
CA PHE A 51 13.11 -6.68 2.03
C PHE A 51 14.32 -7.40 1.42
N SER A 52 14.20 -8.72 1.24
CA SER A 52 15.25 -9.55 0.64
C SER A 52 15.61 -9.12 -0.79
N ALA A 53 14.61 -8.74 -1.60
CA ALA A 53 14.86 -8.24 -2.96
C ALA A 53 15.52 -6.87 -2.97
N ALA A 54 15.21 -6.00 -2.00
CA ALA A 54 15.76 -4.65 -1.91
C ALA A 54 17.20 -4.63 -1.34
N THR A 55 17.51 -5.51 -0.38
CA THR A 55 18.83 -5.60 0.26
C THR A 55 19.77 -6.62 -0.39
N GLY A 56 19.24 -7.50 -1.24
CA GLY A 56 20.02 -8.50 -1.96
C GLY A 56 20.77 -7.97 -3.20
N PRO A 57 21.49 -8.85 -3.93
CA PRO A 57 22.19 -8.49 -5.16
C PRO A 57 21.25 -7.92 -6.23
N ARG A 58 21.61 -6.77 -6.81
CA ARG A 58 20.80 -6.05 -7.81
C ARG A 58 21.36 -6.20 -9.22
N HIS A 59 20.59 -6.84 -10.10
CA HIS A 59 20.97 -7.08 -11.48
C HIS A 59 20.07 -6.31 -12.45
N GLY A 60 20.68 -5.76 -13.50
CA GLY A 60 19.97 -4.98 -14.51
C GLY A 60 19.65 -3.54 -14.09
N PHE A 61 19.22 -2.74 -15.07
CA PHE A 61 18.98 -1.32 -14.89
C PHE A 61 17.80 -1.04 -13.95
N VAL A 62 16.68 -1.74 -14.11
CA VAL A 62 15.46 -1.51 -13.32
C VAL A 62 15.69 -1.77 -11.83
N SER A 63 16.21 -2.94 -11.46
CA SER A 63 16.45 -3.30 -10.04
C SER A 63 17.39 -2.32 -9.33
N ARG A 64 18.42 -1.81 -10.02
CA ARG A 64 19.37 -0.83 -9.45
C ARG A 64 18.78 0.56 -9.23
N ASN A 65 17.78 0.95 -10.03
CA ASN A 65 17.18 2.27 -9.96
C ASN A 65 15.87 2.31 -9.16
N ARG A 66 15.19 1.15 -9.02
CA ARG A 66 13.92 1.07 -8.30
C ARG A 66 14.08 1.17 -6.78
N TYR A 67 15.06 0.46 -6.22
CA TYR A 67 15.36 0.48 -4.78
C TYR A 67 16.46 1.49 -4.50
N ARG A 68 16.18 2.49 -3.65
CA ARG A 68 17.15 3.50 -3.23
C ARG A 68 17.38 3.40 -1.72
N PRO A 69 18.45 2.72 -1.26
CA PRO A 69 18.74 2.54 0.16
C PRO A 69 18.77 3.82 0.97
N ALA A 70 19.26 4.91 0.38
CA ALA A 70 19.29 6.24 1.01
C ALA A 70 17.91 6.88 1.23
N GLN A 71 16.81 6.16 1.01
CA GLN A 71 15.45 6.58 1.40
C GLN A 71 14.96 5.85 2.65
N TRP A 72 15.74 4.89 3.16
CA TRP A 72 15.34 4.05 4.28
C TRP A 72 16.54 3.51 5.10
N ASP A 73 17.72 4.11 4.98
CA ASP A 73 18.91 3.63 5.72
C ASP A 73 18.90 4.11 7.18
N GLU A 74 18.06 5.10 7.51
CA GLU A 74 17.79 5.51 8.89
C GLU A 74 16.69 4.70 9.59
N VAL A 75 15.94 3.85 8.86
CA VAL A 75 14.84 3.04 9.45
C VAL A 75 15.41 1.98 10.39
N ARG A 76 15.00 2.03 11.66
CA ARG A 76 15.53 1.16 12.74
C ARG A 76 14.65 -0.02 13.11
N ASP A 77 13.34 0.06 12.93
CA ASP A 77 12.40 -1.00 13.34
C ASP A 77 11.63 -1.55 12.13
N TRP A 78 12.05 -2.74 11.67
CA TRP A 78 11.43 -3.46 10.57
C TRP A 78 10.66 -4.67 11.08
N ARG A 79 9.38 -4.77 10.73
CA ARG A 79 8.57 -5.99 10.90
C ARG A 79 8.33 -6.63 9.56
N ARG A 80 8.86 -7.84 9.40
CA ARG A 80 8.90 -8.56 8.14
C ARG A 80 7.99 -9.78 8.19
N TYR A 81 7.19 -9.96 7.15
CA TYR A 81 6.18 -11.00 7.11
C TYR A 81 6.35 -11.93 5.91
N GLY A 82 6.21 -13.24 6.15
CA GLY A 82 6.11 -14.23 5.09
C GLY A 82 4.74 -14.20 4.42
N ALA A 83 4.63 -14.73 3.20
CA ALA A 83 3.38 -14.84 2.45
C ALA A 83 2.51 -16.02 2.94
N HIS A 84 2.24 -16.05 4.25
CA HIS A 84 1.47 -17.10 4.91
C HIS A 84 0.39 -16.48 5.79
N GLY A 85 -0.72 -17.19 5.94
CA GLY A 85 -1.83 -16.77 6.78
C GLY A 85 -3.18 -17.23 6.23
N GLU A 86 -4.24 -16.75 6.86
CA GLU A 86 -5.61 -17.13 6.53
C GLU A 86 -6.08 -16.53 5.21
N LYS A 87 -7.13 -17.12 4.65
CA LYS A 87 -7.75 -16.60 3.44
C LYS A 87 -8.57 -15.33 3.77
N TRP A 88 -8.39 -14.29 2.97
CA TRP A 88 -9.19 -13.08 2.95
C TRP A 88 -9.74 -12.88 1.53
N PHE A 89 -11.05 -13.04 1.35
CA PHE A 89 -11.71 -12.99 0.03
C PHE A 89 -11.01 -13.82 -1.08
N GLY A 90 -10.47 -14.99 -0.72
CA GLY A 90 -9.75 -15.86 -1.65
C GLY A 90 -8.30 -15.45 -1.93
N PHE A 91 -7.77 -14.45 -1.24
CA PHE A 91 -6.34 -14.13 -1.16
C PHE A 91 -5.73 -14.71 0.10
N ALA A 92 -4.42 -15.00 0.08
CA ALA A 92 -3.69 -15.12 1.33
C ALA A 92 -3.65 -13.74 1.99
N ALA A 93 -3.69 -13.69 3.31
CA ALA A 93 -3.51 -12.46 4.07
C ALA A 93 -2.66 -12.74 5.30
N VAL A 94 -1.70 -11.85 5.54
CA VAL A 94 -1.02 -11.75 6.82
C VAL A 94 -1.96 -10.99 7.76
N ARG A 95 -2.41 -11.69 8.79
CA ARG A 95 -3.20 -11.13 9.91
C ARG A 95 -2.30 -10.89 11.11
N ASP A 96 -2.84 -10.23 12.13
CA ASP A 96 -2.16 -10.00 13.42
C ASP A 96 -0.79 -9.34 13.25
N LEU A 97 -0.76 -8.31 12.39
CA LEU A 97 0.44 -7.50 12.20
C LEU A 97 0.81 -6.88 13.56
N GLU A 98 2.03 -7.14 14.01
CA GLU A 98 2.49 -6.74 15.34
C GLU A 98 2.19 -5.27 15.67
N GLY A 99 1.47 -5.03 16.78
CA GLY A 99 1.10 -3.69 17.23
C GLY A 99 -0.05 -3.03 16.47
N LEU A 100 -0.59 -3.68 15.43
CA LEU A 100 -1.72 -3.20 14.64
C LEU A 100 -3.00 -3.99 14.96
N PRO A 101 -4.18 -3.37 14.79
CA PRO A 101 -5.46 -4.02 15.03
C PRO A 101 -5.79 -5.06 13.93
N PRO A 102 -6.61 -6.09 14.22
CA PRO A 102 -6.93 -7.17 13.27
C PRO A 102 -7.70 -6.70 12.03
N GLU A 103 -8.22 -5.48 12.04
CA GLU A 103 -8.85 -4.77 10.93
C GLU A 103 -7.87 -4.38 9.81
N ILE A 104 -6.55 -4.46 10.04
CA ILE A 104 -5.53 -4.10 9.07
C ILE A 104 -4.73 -5.35 8.67
N LEU A 105 -4.72 -5.66 7.37
CA LEU A 105 -4.10 -6.85 6.81
C LEU A 105 -3.11 -6.48 5.71
N MET A 106 -2.05 -7.29 5.57
CA MET A 106 -1.21 -7.29 4.36
C MET A 106 -1.62 -8.45 3.46
N VAL A 107 -1.90 -8.15 2.20
CA VAL A 107 -2.36 -9.11 1.19
C VAL A 107 -1.23 -9.30 0.18
N PRO A 108 -0.53 -10.44 0.15
CA PRO A 108 0.55 -10.67 -0.81
C PRO A 108 0.03 -10.63 -2.24
N LEU A 109 0.60 -9.76 -3.08
CA LEU A 109 0.24 -9.53 -4.47
C LEU A 109 1.49 -9.47 -5.36
N PRO A 110 2.40 -10.47 -5.30
CA PRO A 110 3.67 -10.42 -6.03
C PRO A 110 3.46 -10.28 -7.53
N GLY A 111 4.45 -9.67 -8.19
CA GLY A 111 4.48 -9.54 -9.64
C GLY A 111 5.06 -8.22 -10.09
N HIS A 112 4.63 -7.11 -9.49
CA HIS A 112 5.29 -5.79 -9.70
C HIS A 112 6.69 -5.79 -9.07
N THR A 113 6.77 -6.19 -7.80
CA THR A 113 8.00 -6.61 -7.13
C THR A 113 7.82 -8.01 -6.54
N TRP A 114 8.91 -8.59 -6.01
CA TRP A 114 8.91 -9.95 -5.49
C TRP A 114 8.11 -10.08 -4.19
N GLY A 115 8.07 -9.03 -3.36
CA GLY A 115 7.26 -8.98 -2.15
C GLY A 115 6.19 -7.91 -2.18
N HIS A 116 5.69 -7.53 -3.35
CA HIS A 116 4.58 -6.59 -3.44
C HIS A 116 3.37 -7.08 -2.62
N ALA A 117 2.78 -6.18 -1.86
CA ALA A 117 1.56 -6.42 -1.08
C ALA A 117 0.54 -5.29 -1.25
N GLY A 118 -0.73 -5.65 -1.19
CA GLY A 118 -1.82 -4.72 -0.94
C GLY A 118 -2.07 -4.57 0.55
N ILE A 119 -2.61 -3.43 0.98
CA ILE A 119 -3.03 -3.20 2.36
C ILE A 119 -4.56 -3.18 2.42
N ALA A 120 -5.14 -4.10 3.19
CA ALA A 120 -6.58 -4.16 3.39
C ALA A 120 -6.95 -3.59 4.76
N VAL A 121 -7.90 -2.66 4.79
CA VAL A 121 -8.39 -2.01 6.01
C VAL A 121 -9.90 -2.20 6.13
N ARG A 122 -10.37 -2.70 7.27
CA ARG A 122 -11.80 -2.80 7.57
C ARG A 122 -12.32 -1.43 8.01
N LEU A 123 -13.22 -0.88 7.21
CA LEU A 123 -14.05 0.28 7.56
C LEU A 123 -15.36 -0.21 8.21
N PRO A 124 -16.15 0.68 8.85
CA PRO A 124 -17.37 0.27 9.55
C PRO A 124 -18.35 -0.57 8.71
N ASP A 125 -18.49 -0.26 7.43
CA ASP A 125 -19.45 -0.86 6.51
C ASP A 125 -18.83 -1.82 5.48
N ARG A 126 -17.51 -1.76 5.25
CA ARG A 126 -16.84 -2.49 4.16
C ARG A 126 -15.34 -2.58 4.31
N TRP A 127 -14.69 -3.39 3.48
CA TRP A 127 -13.24 -3.38 3.34
C TRP A 127 -12.76 -2.35 2.30
N LEU A 128 -11.58 -1.79 2.52
CA LEU A 128 -10.82 -1.05 1.52
C LEU A 128 -9.51 -1.80 1.26
N LEU A 129 -9.26 -2.19 0.01
CA LEU A 129 -7.98 -2.69 -0.45
C LEU A 129 -7.23 -1.58 -1.18
N HIS A 130 -6.13 -1.10 -0.60
CA HIS A 130 -5.12 -0.35 -1.33
C HIS A 130 -4.18 -1.36 -2.00
N ALA A 131 -4.40 -1.61 -3.29
CA ALA A 131 -3.70 -2.63 -4.06
C ALA A 131 -2.28 -2.20 -4.52
N GLY A 132 -1.82 -1.00 -4.15
CA GLY A 132 -0.51 -0.49 -4.55
C GLY A 132 -0.35 -0.54 -6.07
N ASP A 133 0.74 -1.14 -6.53
CA ASP A 133 1.13 -1.27 -7.93
C ASP A 133 0.73 -2.63 -8.56
N ALA A 134 -0.22 -3.36 -7.96
CA ALA A 134 -0.80 -4.55 -8.59
C ALA A 134 -1.58 -4.23 -9.88
N TYR A 135 -2.06 -2.99 -10.01
CA TYR A 135 -2.60 -2.39 -11.24
C TYR A 135 -2.42 -0.87 -11.18
N PHE A 136 -2.52 -0.18 -12.32
CA PHE A 136 -2.21 1.26 -12.41
C PHE A 136 -3.39 2.09 -12.92
N TYR A 137 -4.39 1.44 -13.50
CA TYR A 137 -5.53 2.11 -14.10
C TYR A 137 -6.82 1.40 -13.73
N ARG A 138 -7.80 2.15 -13.24
CA ARG A 138 -9.10 1.61 -12.80
C ARG A 138 -9.82 0.74 -13.83
N GLY A 139 -9.62 1.01 -15.12
CA GLY A 139 -10.19 0.23 -16.22
C GLY A 139 -9.65 -1.21 -16.29
N GLU A 140 -8.56 -1.52 -15.59
CA GLU A 140 -7.99 -2.87 -15.48
C GLU A 140 -8.82 -3.75 -14.55
N VAL A 141 -9.52 -3.16 -13.57
CA VAL A 141 -10.20 -3.93 -12.52
C VAL A 141 -11.71 -3.68 -12.44
N ARG A 142 -12.22 -2.51 -12.86
CA ARG A 142 -13.64 -2.15 -12.66
C ARG A 142 -14.63 -2.76 -13.66
N ASP A 143 -14.14 -3.32 -14.76
CA ASP A 143 -14.97 -3.85 -15.85
C ASP A 143 -14.72 -5.34 -16.11
N ALA A 144 -15.72 -6.03 -16.66
CA ALA A 144 -15.63 -7.43 -17.07
C ALA A 144 -14.60 -7.68 -18.19
N LYS A 145 -14.13 -6.63 -18.88
CA LYS A 145 -13.00 -6.70 -19.80
C LYS A 145 -11.95 -5.66 -19.40
N PRO A 146 -10.72 -6.07 -19.03
CA PRO A 146 -9.70 -5.14 -18.57
C PRO A 146 -9.22 -4.24 -19.72
N ARG A 147 -9.00 -2.95 -19.41
CA ARG A 147 -8.46 -1.95 -20.33
C ARG A 147 -7.44 -1.09 -19.60
N CYS A 148 -6.34 -0.78 -20.27
CA CYS A 148 -5.29 0.11 -19.75
C CYS A 148 -4.82 1.04 -20.87
N THR A 149 -4.36 2.24 -20.52
CA THR A 149 -3.74 3.14 -21.49
C THR A 149 -2.42 2.54 -21.98
N LEU A 150 -2.04 2.81 -23.23
CA LEU A 150 -0.84 2.20 -23.84
C LEU A 150 0.44 2.50 -23.05
N GLY A 151 0.59 3.74 -22.59
CA GLY A 151 1.74 4.18 -21.79
C GLY A 151 1.83 3.44 -20.44
N LEU A 152 0.75 3.40 -19.66
CA LEU A 152 0.73 2.69 -18.38
C LEU A 152 0.94 1.19 -18.55
N ARG A 153 0.38 0.59 -19.61
CA ARG A 153 0.61 -0.83 -19.93
C ARG A 153 2.08 -1.11 -20.25
N GLY A 154 2.74 -0.20 -20.97
CA GLY A 154 4.18 -0.27 -21.26
C GLY A 154 5.03 -0.14 -19.99
N TYR A 155 4.72 0.85 -19.15
CA TYR A 155 5.41 1.09 -17.88
C TYR A 155 5.31 -0.12 -16.93
N GLN A 156 4.10 -0.66 -16.73
CA GLN A 156 3.89 -1.85 -15.91
C GLN A 156 4.71 -3.06 -16.41
N ARG A 157 4.82 -3.24 -17.74
CA ARG A 157 5.61 -4.33 -18.33
C ARG A 157 7.12 -4.14 -18.11
N MET A 158 7.58 -2.90 -18.06
CA MET A 158 8.98 -2.58 -17.78
C MET A 158 9.34 -2.79 -16.31
N MET A 159 8.40 -2.50 -15.39
CA MET A 159 8.65 -2.54 -13.95
C MET A 159 8.34 -3.90 -13.29
N GLU A 160 7.55 -4.76 -13.92
CA GLU A 160 7.20 -6.08 -13.37
C GLU A 160 8.41 -7.02 -13.25
N VAL A 161 8.50 -7.76 -12.14
CA VAL A 161 9.47 -8.85 -11.95
C VAL A 161 8.90 -10.21 -12.35
N ASP A 162 7.57 -10.37 -12.22
CA ASP A 162 6.85 -11.57 -12.64
C ASP A 162 5.49 -11.19 -13.24
N ARG A 163 5.45 -11.22 -14.57
CA ARG A 163 4.26 -10.93 -15.36
C ARG A 163 3.10 -11.87 -15.07
N ARG A 164 3.37 -13.17 -14.88
CA ARG A 164 2.32 -14.17 -14.70
C ARG A 164 1.65 -13.97 -13.36
N ALA A 165 2.45 -13.77 -12.30
CA ALA A 165 1.94 -13.44 -10.98
C ALA A 165 1.15 -12.13 -11.00
N ARG A 166 1.69 -11.06 -11.60
CA ARG A 166 1.02 -9.75 -11.68
C ARG A 166 -0.33 -9.85 -12.38
N LEU A 167 -0.40 -10.44 -13.57
CA LEU A 167 -1.65 -10.57 -14.31
C LEU A 167 -2.65 -11.49 -13.61
N GLY A 168 -2.18 -12.57 -12.96
CA GLY A 168 -3.03 -13.43 -12.14
C GLY A 168 -3.64 -12.70 -10.95
N ASN A 169 -2.86 -11.85 -10.27
CA ASN A 169 -3.33 -11.03 -9.17
C ASN A 169 -4.28 -9.92 -9.66
N GLN A 170 -3.96 -9.25 -10.76
CA GLN A 170 -4.84 -8.26 -11.39
C GLN A 170 -6.21 -8.86 -11.74
N GLU A 171 -6.23 -10.08 -12.29
CA GLU A 171 -7.47 -10.80 -12.60
C GLU A 171 -8.31 -11.12 -11.35
N ARG A 172 -7.66 -11.60 -10.29
CA ARG A 172 -8.35 -11.89 -9.01
C ARG A 172 -8.90 -10.63 -8.38
N ILE A 173 -8.15 -9.53 -8.42
CA ILE A 173 -8.58 -8.21 -7.91
C ILE A 173 -9.76 -7.70 -8.72
N ARG A 174 -9.71 -7.82 -10.06
CA ARG A 174 -10.80 -7.46 -10.96
C ARG A 174 -12.09 -8.20 -10.60
N ARG A 175 -12.02 -9.53 -10.49
CA ARG A 175 -13.14 -10.36 -10.06
C ARG A 175 -13.70 -9.89 -8.71
N LEU A 176 -12.82 -9.69 -7.74
CA LEU A 176 -13.18 -9.24 -6.41
C LEU A 176 -13.91 -7.88 -6.44
N SER A 177 -13.40 -6.93 -7.20
CA SER A 177 -13.97 -5.57 -7.29
C SER A 177 -15.34 -5.53 -7.96
N ILE A 178 -15.67 -6.51 -8.80
CA ILE A 178 -16.96 -6.63 -9.49
C ILE A 178 -17.95 -7.41 -8.62
N GLU A 179 -17.56 -8.60 -8.15
CA GLU A 179 -18.44 -9.56 -7.48
C GLU A 179 -18.74 -9.20 -6.02
N ARG A 180 -17.91 -8.38 -5.39
CA ARG A 180 -18.00 -8.03 -3.96
C ARG A 180 -18.00 -6.52 -3.73
N ARG A 181 -18.44 -5.74 -4.73
CA ARG A 181 -18.45 -4.27 -4.71
C ARG A 181 -19.18 -3.65 -3.50
N SER A 182 -20.21 -4.34 -2.98
CA SER A 182 -20.95 -3.93 -1.78
C SER A 182 -20.15 -4.12 -0.50
N GLU A 183 -19.29 -5.15 -0.46
CA GLU A 183 -18.50 -5.54 0.72
C GLU A 183 -17.10 -4.92 0.73
N LEU A 184 -16.56 -4.52 -0.43
CA LEU A 184 -15.23 -3.92 -0.51
C LEU A 184 -15.04 -2.93 -1.67
N SER A 185 -14.11 -2.00 -1.48
CA SER A 185 -13.53 -1.17 -2.54
C SER A 185 -12.08 -1.52 -2.76
N VAL A 186 -11.62 -1.34 -4.00
CA VAL A 186 -10.22 -1.44 -4.38
C VAL A 186 -9.77 -0.10 -4.96
N ILE A 187 -8.57 0.33 -4.62
CA ILE A 187 -7.84 1.45 -5.25
C ILE A 187 -6.38 1.06 -5.50
N CYS A 188 -5.72 1.69 -6.47
CA CYS A 188 -4.27 1.61 -6.65
C CYS A 188 -3.57 2.93 -6.30
N ALA A 189 -2.23 2.92 -6.31
CA ALA A 189 -1.43 4.11 -6.02
C ALA A 189 -1.46 5.15 -7.15
N HIS A 190 -1.60 4.71 -8.40
CA HIS A 190 -1.29 5.54 -9.59
C HIS A 190 -2.49 6.00 -10.42
N ASP A 191 -3.73 5.82 -9.94
CA ASP A 191 -4.93 6.33 -10.62
C ASP A 191 -5.51 7.56 -9.89
N ARG A 192 -5.34 8.73 -10.52
CA ARG A 192 -5.81 10.03 -9.98
C ARG A 192 -7.33 10.09 -9.74
N VAL A 193 -8.13 9.36 -10.52
CA VAL A 193 -9.59 9.34 -10.35
C VAL A 193 -9.97 8.49 -9.14
N GLU A 194 -9.28 7.37 -8.92
CA GLU A 194 -9.47 6.57 -7.70
C GLU A 194 -9.06 7.36 -6.46
N PHE A 195 -7.90 8.01 -6.49
CA PHE A 195 -7.44 8.91 -5.42
C PHE A 195 -8.47 10.00 -5.08
N ALA A 196 -8.98 10.72 -6.08
CA ALA A 196 -9.99 11.77 -5.88
C ALA A 196 -11.29 11.19 -5.28
N SER A 197 -11.70 9.99 -5.71
CA SER A 197 -12.91 9.34 -5.22
C SER A 197 -12.84 8.97 -3.73
N VAL A 198 -11.65 8.64 -3.22
CA VAL A 198 -11.43 8.32 -1.81
C VAL A 198 -11.38 9.59 -0.97
N LYS A 199 -10.63 10.62 -1.42
CA LYS A 199 -10.59 11.92 -0.72
C LYS A 199 -11.99 12.51 -0.52
N LEU A 200 -12.85 12.46 -1.54
CA LEU A 200 -14.23 12.96 -1.42
C LEU A 200 -15.09 12.17 -0.42
N LYS A 201 -14.85 10.87 -0.25
CA LYS A 201 -15.57 10.05 0.73
C LYS A 201 -15.07 10.32 2.15
N THR A 202 -13.78 10.51 2.35
CA THR A 202 -13.18 10.86 3.64
C THR A 202 -13.57 12.28 4.10
N CYS A 203 -13.75 13.26 3.20
CA CYS A 203 -14.28 14.57 3.59
C CYS A 203 -15.76 14.53 4.02
N ARG A 204 -16.52 13.50 3.62
CA ARG A 204 -17.95 13.35 3.97
C ARG A 204 -18.17 12.47 5.20
N SER A 205 -17.23 11.59 5.50
CA SER A 205 -17.21 10.76 6.70
C SER A 205 -16.13 11.32 7.61
N SER A 206 -16.48 12.15 8.58
CA SER A 206 -15.55 12.63 9.62
C SER A 206 -15.00 11.44 10.41
N ILE A 207 -13.94 10.83 9.89
CA ILE A 207 -13.19 9.69 10.47
C ILE A 207 -12.30 10.16 11.63
N LEU A 208 -12.15 11.48 11.82
CA LEU A 208 -11.50 12.03 12.99
C LEU A 208 -12.51 12.00 14.15
N GLY A 209 -12.40 10.99 15.00
CA GLY A 209 -13.02 11.00 16.32
C GLY A 209 -12.61 12.25 17.12
N PRO A 210 -13.32 12.60 18.21
CA PRO A 210 -13.01 13.77 18.99
C PRO A 210 -11.55 13.70 19.50
N PRO A 211 -10.86 14.86 19.61
CA PRO A 211 -9.48 14.89 20.09
C PRO A 211 -9.38 14.24 21.47
N ILE A 212 -8.36 13.40 21.65
CA ILE A 212 -8.05 12.77 22.94
C ILE A 212 -7.82 13.88 23.96
N SER A 213 -8.73 14.01 24.93
CA SER A 213 -8.62 14.96 26.02
C SER A 213 -7.42 14.59 26.90
N GLN A 214 -6.40 15.44 26.93
CA GLN A 214 -5.30 15.36 27.88
C GLN A 214 -5.86 15.43 29.32
N PRO A 215 -5.40 14.58 30.25
CA PRO A 215 -5.80 14.68 31.65
C PRO A 215 -5.28 16.00 32.24
N LYS A 216 -6.16 16.75 32.90
CA LYS A 216 -5.76 17.92 33.70
C LYS A 216 -4.84 17.47 34.84
N PRO A 217 -3.71 18.13 35.08
CA PRO A 217 -2.95 17.91 36.30
C PRO A 217 -3.78 18.36 37.51
N ALA A 218 -3.67 17.59 38.59
CA ALA A 218 -4.31 17.83 39.88
C ALA A 218 -3.76 19.09 40.57
#